data_AF-A0A2E1H3P5-F1
#
_entry.id   AF-A0A2E1H3P5-F1
#
_cell.length_a   1.000
_cell.length_b   1.000
_cell.length_c   1.000
_cell.angle_alpha   90.00
_cell.angle_beta   90.00
_cell.angle_gamma   90.00
#
_symmetry.space_group_name_H-M   'P 1'
#
loop_
_entity.id
_entity.type
_entity.pdbx_description
1 polymer ?
#
loop_
_entity_poly.entity_id
_entity_poly.type
_entity_poly.pdbx_seq_one_letter_code
_entity_poly.pdbx_strand_id
1 'polypeptide(L)'
;MSEIERIKIQHILVSFDATPVQAKRTKEEAQALADKVLERAISGADFAELVREHSDDPIQDGDPTPGVYRLLNNGIEGENFQEFVDALNAEAEAKHLEIDNQIKEGEITEDEANNTMQAFVDDLRARGDAKQGSIAHPRAAMVPAFGDVGFSLDVDGIGLAEYDEAKSPFGWHIIKRLA
;
A
#
# COMPACT_ATOMS: atom_id res chain seq x y z
N MET A 1 12.33 -9.97 -25.49
CA MET A 1 11.12 -9.55 -24.76
C MET A 1 11.56 -8.43 -23.83
N SER A 2 10.90 -7.27 -23.85
CA SER A 2 11.20 -6.22 -22.86
C SER A 2 10.92 -6.78 -21.48
N GLU A 3 11.85 -6.59 -20.55
CA GLU A 3 11.66 -6.96 -19.15
C GLU A 3 10.46 -6.18 -18.59
N ILE A 4 9.62 -6.83 -17.77
CA ILE A 4 8.44 -6.18 -17.18
C ILE A 4 8.94 -5.06 -16.27
N GLU A 5 8.53 -3.83 -16.55
CA GLU A 5 9.00 -2.65 -15.80
C GLU A 5 8.28 -2.46 -14.46
N ARG A 6 6.99 -2.80 -14.40
CA ARG A 6 6.15 -2.55 -13.23
C ARG A 6 5.10 -3.63 -13.09
N ILE A 7 4.75 -3.91 -11.84
CA ILE A 7 3.67 -4.85 -11.51
C ILE A 7 2.81 -4.27 -10.39
N LYS A 8 1.58 -4.76 -10.30
CA LYS A 8 0.72 -4.59 -9.14
C LYS A 8 0.50 -5.95 -8.51
N ILE A 9 0.73 -6.07 -7.21
CA ILE A 9 0.51 -7.31 -6.46
C ILE A 9 -0.40 -7.07 -5.27
N GLN A 10 -0.99 -8.13 -4.76
CA GLN A 10 -1.68 -8.18 -3.48
C GLN A 10 -1.03 -9.27 -2.64
N HIS A 11 -0.89 -9.06 -1.33
CA HIS A 11 -0.23 -10.04 -0.48
C HIS A 11 -0.95 -10.32 0.83
N ILE A 12 -0.68 -11.49 1.40
CA ILE A 12 -1.10 -11.89 2.75
C ILE A 12 0.17 -12.23 3.50
N LEU A 13 0.47 -11.48 4.56
CA LEU A 13 1.60 -11.76 5.44
C LEU A 13 1.15 -12.68 6.57
N VAL A 14 1.82 -13.82 6.73
CA VAL A 14 1.66 -14.69 7.89
C VAL A 14 2.97 -14.71 8.69
N SER A 15 2.94 -14.04 9.84
CA SER A 15 4.06 -13.85 10.76
C SER A 15 4.01 -14.79 11.97
N PHE A 16 5.08 -14.79 12.77
CA PHE A 16 5.18 -15.53 14.05
C PHE A 16 5.93 -14.71 15.10
N ASP A 17 6.01 -15.23 16.33
CA ASP A 17 6.51 -14.54 17.52
C ASP A 17 7.94 -13.98 17.41
N ALA A 18 8.83 -14.66 16.68
CA ALA A 18 10.23 -14.21 16.50
C ALA A 18 10.45 -13.32 15.27
N THR A 19 9.38 -12.95 14.54
CA THR A 19 9.45 -11.98 13.44
C THR A 19 9.31 -10.55 13.97
N PRO A 20 9.70 -9.51 13.19
CA PRO A 20 9.48 -8.12 13.58
C PRO A 20 8.03 -7.75 13.90
N VAL A 21 7.06 -8.47 13.31
CA VAL A 21 5.62 -8.27 13.57
C VAL A 21 5.18 -8.84 14.92
N GLN A 22 5.96 -9.77 15.50
CA GLN A 22 5.70 -10.38 16.81
C GLN A 22 4.29 -10.96 16.96
N ALA A 23 3.82 -11.71 15.95
CA ALA A 23 2.53 -12.37 16.01
C ALA A 23 2.49 -13.40 17.16
N LYS A 24 1.29 -13.70 17.67
CA LYS A 24 1.15 -14.54 18.88
C LYS A 24 1.41 -16.05 18.67
N ARG A 25 1.61 -16.47 17.42
CA ARG A 25 1.70 -17.88 17.00
C ARG A 25 3.15 -18.33 16.85
N THR A 26 3.40 -19.63 16.96
CA THR A 26 4.74 -20.19 16.72
C THR A 26 5.08 -20.20 15.23
N LYS A 27 6.36 -20.46 14.91
CA LYS A 27 6.83 -20.61 13.53
C LYS A 27 6.10 -21.74 12.80
N GLU A 28 5.87 -22.88 13.45
CA GLU A 28 5.19 -24.04 12.87
C GLU A 28 3.70 -23.74 12.62
N GLU A 29 3.04 -23.04 13.55
CA GLU A 29 1.65 -22.61 13.39
C GLU A 29 1.51 -21.60 12.24
N ALA A 30 2.45 -20.66 12.12
CA ALA A 30 2.49 -19.71 11.01
C ALA A 30 2.68 -20.41 9.66
N GLN A 31 3.60 -21.38 9.57
CA GLN A 31 3.80 -22.14 8.34
C GLN A 31 2.52 -22.92 7.96
N ALA A 32 1.92 -23.63 8.90
CA ALA A 32 0.68 -24.38 8.64
C ALA A 32 -0.48 -23.46 8.22
N LEU A 33 -0.55 -22.26 8.80
CA LEU A 33 -1.53 -21.24 8.39
C LEU A 33 -1.24 -20.73 6.97
N ALA A 34 0.02 -20.42 6.65
CA ALA A 34 0.42 -19.96 5.34
C ALA A 34 0.08 -20.99 4.25
N ASP A 35 0.38 -22.28 4.48
CA ASP A 35 0.04 -23.37 3.56
C ASP A 35 -1.47 -23.48 3.32
N LYS A 36 -2.26 -23.38 4.39
CA LYS A 36 -3.73 -23.40 4.31
C LYS A 36 -4.29 -22.21 3.55
N VAL A 37 -3.76 -21.01 3.79
CA VAL A 37 -4.19 -19.78 3.10
C VAL A 37 -3.81 -19.83 1.62
N LEU A 38 -2.62 -20.32 1.31
CA LEU A 38 -2.16 -20.55 -0.06
C LEU A 38 -3.09 -21.51 -0.81
N GLU A 39 -3.46 -22.64 -0.20
CA GLU A 39 -4.39 -23.60 -0.79
C GLU A 39 -5.75 -22.96 -1.10
N ARG A 40 -6.30 -22.16 -0.16
CA ARG A 40 -7.55 -21.41 -0.38
C ARG A 40 -7.41 -20.42 -1.53
N ALA A 41 -6.30 -19.67 -1.59
CA ALA A 41 -6.04 -18.70 -2.64
C ALA A 41 -5.96 -19.37 -4.02
N ILE A 42 -5.21 -20.47 -4.14
CA ILE A 42 -5.09 -21.24 -5.39
C ILE A 42 -6.44 -21.86 -5.79
N SER A 43 -7.28 -22.21 -4.81
CA SER A 43 -8.63 -22.73 -5.04
C SER A 43 -9.65 -21.65 -5.46
N GLY A 44 -9.23 -20.40 -5.61
CA GLY A 44 -10.07 -19.30 -6.10
C GLY A 44 -10.89 -18.59 -5.03
N ALA A 45 -10.53 -18.71 -3.75
CA ALA A 45 -11.13 -17.87 -2.70
C ALA A 45 -10.85 -16.37 -2.97
N ASP A 46 -11.73 -15.50 -2.48
CA ASP A 46 -11.55 -14.06 -2.59
C ASP A 46 -10.28 -13.63 -1.85
N PHE A 47 -9.31 -13.10 -2.61
CA PHE A 47 -8.01 -12.76 -2.05
C PHE A 47 -8.09 -11.59 -1.06
N ALA A 48 -8.97 -10.60 -1.29
CA ALA A 48 -9.14 -9.48 -0.39
C ALA A 48 -9.79 -9.89 0.94
N GLU A 49 -10.70 -10.88 0.91
CA GLU A 49 -11.20 -11.50 2.15
C GLU A 49 -10.08 -12.23 2.89
N LEU A 50 -9.27 -13.03 2.19
CA LEU A 50 -8.13 -13.72 2.80
C LEU A 50 -7.12 -12.74 3.43
N VAL A 51 -6.86 -11.60 2.79
CA VAL A 51 -6.01 -10.53 3.35
C VAL A 51 -6.58 -10.03 4.67
N ARG A 52 -7.87 -9.69 4.72
CA ARG A 52 -8.50 -9.18 5.96
C ARG A 52 -8.55 -10.22 7.07
N GLU A 53 -8.73 -11.49 6.72
CA GLU A 53 -8.85 -12.57 7.70
C GLU A 53 -7.50 -13.00 8.28
N HIS A 54 -6.44 -13.05 7.45
CA HIS A 54 -5.19 -13.77 7.81
C HIS A 54 -3.92 -12.93 7.75
N SER A 55 -3.94 -11.72 7.17
CA SER A 55 -2.71 -10.91 7.08
C SER A 55 -2.38 -10.26 8.42
N ASP A 56 -1.12 -10.37 8.83
CA ASP A 56 -0.58 -9.60 9.95
C ASP A 56 0.04 -8.26 9.52
N ASP A 57 0.02 -7.96 8.21
CA ASP A 57 0.38 -6.64 7.72
C ASP A 57 -0.75 -5.63 8.00
N PRO A 58 -0.46 -4.38 8.38
CA PRO A 58 -1.50 -3.40 8.68
C PRO A 58 -2.44 -3.14 7.52
N ILE A 59 -3.74 -3.16 7.80
CA ILE A 59 -4.80 -2.87 6.82
C ILE A 59 -5.58 -1.65 7.31
N GLN A 60 -5.85 -0.70 6.42
CA GLN A 60 -6.76 0.40 6.71
C GLN A 60 -8.21 -0.10 6.76
N ASP A 61 -8.92 0.28 7.82
CA ASP A 61 -10.35 0.01 7.94
C ASP A 61 -11.11 0.60 6.75
N GLY A 62 -11.93 -0.24 6.10
CA GLY A 62 -12.72 0.16 4.94
C GLY A 62 -11.96 0.23 3.62
N ASP A 63 -10.66 -0.12 3.56
CA ASP A 63 -9.92 -0.23 2.29
C ASP A 63 -10.60 -1.27 1.38
N PRO A 64 -11.09 -0.89 0.19
CA PRO A 64 -11.71 -1.82 -0.74
C PRO A 64 -10.71 -2.85 -1.31
N THR A 65 -9.41 -2.54 -1.32
CA THR A 65 -8.35 -3.37 -1.92
C THR A 65 -7.12 -3.50 -1.00
N PRO A 66 -7.27 -4.17 0.16
CA PRO A 66 -6.22 -4.24 1.18
C PRO A 66 -5.00 -5.05 0.70
N GLY A 67 -3.82 -4.75 1.26
CA GLY A 67 -2.59 -5.50 1.00
C GLY A 67 -2.03 -5.33 -0.40
N VAL A 68 -2.37 -4.24 -1.10
CA VAL A 68 -1.93 -3.96 -2.47
C VAL A 68 -0.61 -3.18 -2.49
N TYR A 69 0.35 -3.70 -3.26
CA TYR A 69 1.63 -3.03 -3.52
C TYR A 69 1.83 -2.82 -5.02
N ARG A 70 2.43 -1.69 -5.38
CA ARG A 70 2.92 -1.40 -6.73
C ARG A 70 4.43 -1.46 -6.71
N LEU A 71 5.01 -2.29 -7.57
CA LEU A 71 6.45 -2.51 -7.60
C LEU A 71 7.04 -2.08 -8.94
N LEU A 72 8.21 -1.45 -8.87
CA LEU A 72 9.05 -1.12 -10.02
C LEU A 72 10.20 -2.12 -10.09
N ASN A 73 10.55 -2.52 -11.30
CA ASN A 73 11.64 -3.46 -11.53
C ASN A 73 13.00 -2.79 -11.30
N ASN A 74 14.06 -3.59 -11.33
CA ASN A 74 15.42 -3.11 -11.11
C ASN A 74 15.79 -2.00 -12.11
N GLY A 75 16.47 -0.97 -11.61
CA GLY A 75 16.93 0.16 -12.43
C GLY A 75 15.84 1.18 -12.78
N ILE A 76 14.61 1.02 -12.26
CA ILE A 76 13.53 2.00 -12.44
C ILE A 76 13.38 2.82 -11.16
N GLU A 77 13.54 4.13 -11.31
CA GLU A 77 13.39 5.08 -10.21
C GLU A 77 11.91 5.28 -9.85
N GLY A 78 11.65 5.45 -8.55
CA GLY A 78 10.33 5.74 -8.02
C GLY A 78 9.89 7.18 -8.26
N GLU A 79 8.60 7.45 -8.07
CA GLU A 79 8.09 8.81 -8.11
C GLU A 79 8.65 9.66 -6.95
N ASN A 80 8.95 10.92 -7.21
CA ASN A 80 9.34 11.87 -6.19
C ASN A 80 8.10 12.36 -5.42
N PHE A 81 7.82 11.75 -4.27
CA PHE A 81 6.68 12.16 -3.44
C PHE A 81 6.78 13.62 -2.96
N GLN A 82 7.99 14.17 -2.84
CA GLN A 82 8.20 15.54 -2.42
C GLN A 82 7.55 16.53 -3.39
N GLU A 83 7.66 16.31 -4.70
CA GLU A 83 7.05 17.19 -5.71
C GLU A 83 5.52 17.24 -5.59
N PHE A 84 4.91 16.10 -5.25
CA PHE A 84 3.47 16.05 -5.02
C PHE A 84 3.07 16.82 -3.76
N VAL A 85 3.82 16.66 -2.66
CA VAL A 85 3.59 17.40 -1.41
C VAL A 85 3.76 18.91 -1.64
N ASP A 86 4.80 19.31 -2.37
CA ASP A 86 5.06 20.71 -2.70
C ASP A 86 3.90 21.30 -3.52
N ALA A 87 3.31 20.53 -4.44
CA ALA A 87 2.14 20.94 -5.20
C ALA A 87 0.89 21.12 -4.32
N LEU A 88 0.64 20.22 -3.35
CA LEU A 88 -0.48 20.39 -2.41
C LEU A 88 -0.29 21.61 -1.50
N ASN A 89 0.94 21.87 -1.06
CA ASN A 89 1.25 23.06 -0.25
C ASN A 89 1.00 24.35 -1.03
N ALA A 90 1.44 24.42 -2.29
CA ALA A 90 1.20 25.58 -3.16
C ALA A 90 -0.31 25.81 -3.41
N GLU A 91 -1.09 24.73 -3.56
CA GLU A 91 -2.55 24.81 -3.68
C GLU A 91 -3.20 25.35 -2.41
N ALA A 92 -2.71 24.92 -1.23
CA ALA A 92 -3.19 25.43 0.05
C ALA A 92 -2.89 26.91 0.25
N GLU A 93 -1.69 27.36 -0.09
CA GLU A 93 -1.33 28.79 -0.05
C GLU A 93 -2.22 29.63 -0.98
N ALA A 94 -2.46 29.15 -2.20
CA ALA A 94 -3.36 29.81 -3.14
C ALA A 94 -4.79 29.90 -2.61
N LYS A 95 -5.29 28.82 -1.99
CA LYS A 95 -6.64 28.79 -1.41
C LYS A 95 -6.78 29.72 -0.21
N HIS A 96 -5.74 29.80 0.63
CA HIS A 96 -5.69 30.77 1.72
C HIS A 96 -5.79 32.21 1.20
N LEU A 97 -5.03 32.55 0.15
CA LEU A 97 -5.06 33.89 -0.44
C LEU A 97 -6.42 34.23 -1.05
N GLU A 98 -7.08 33.26 -1.72
CA GLU A 98 -8.43 33.40 -2.26
C GLU A 98 -9.44 33.72 -1.16
N ILE A 99 -9.46 32.92 -0.09
CA ILE A 99 -10.38 33.08 1.05
C ILE A 99 -10.13 34.42 1.77
N ASP A 100 -8.87 34.79 1.98
CA ASP A 100 -8.51 36.08 2.59
C ASP A 100 -9.06 37.26 1.77
N ASN A 101 -9.06 37.17 0.45
CA ASN A 101 -9.63 38.20 -0.41
C ASN A 101 -11.16 38.22 -0.35
N GLN A 102 -11.82 37.06 -0.36
CA GLN A 102 -13.28 36.96 -0.22
C GLN A 102 -13.78 37.53 1.11
N ILE A 103 -13.04 37.32 2.21
CA ILE A 103 -13.34 37.94 3.52
C ILE A 103 -13.19 39.48 3.42
N LYS A 104 -12.09 39.97 2.85
CA LYS A 104 -11.85 41.42 2.70
C LYS A 104 -12.90 42.12 1.84
N GLU A 105 -13.40 41.43 0.82
CA GLU A 105 -14.46 41.92 -0.07
C GLU A 105 -15.86 41.76 0.55
N GLY A 106 -15.96 41.06 1.68
CA GLY A 106 -17.22 40.82 2.38
C GLY A 106 -18.14 39.81 1.66
N GLU A 107 -17.57 38.99 0.77
CA GLU A 107 -18.30 37.96 0.02
C GLU A 107 -18.67 36.77 0.91
N ILE A 108 -17.82 36.48 1.90
CA ILE A 108 -18.01 35.40 2.87
C ILE A 108 -17.68 35.88 4.29
N THR A 109 -18.28 35.24 5.27
CA THR A 109 -17.98 35.41 6.69
C THR A 109 -16.73 34.61 7.11
N GLU A 110 -16.15 34.94 8.27
CA GLU A 110 -15.06 34.15 8.86
C GLU A 110 -15.46 32.69 9.12
N ASP A 111 -16.73 32.45 9.51
CA ASP A 111 -17.23 31.09 9.75
C ASP A 111 -17.35 30.29 8.44
N GLU A 112 -17.82 30.92 7.36
CA GLU A 112 -17.86 30.30 6.03
C GLU A 112 -16.46 30.03 5.48
N ALA A 113 -15.52 30.94 5.73
CA ALA A 113 -14.11 30.76 5.41
C ALA A 113 -13.49 29.57 6.17
N ASN A 114 -13.74 29.45 7.47
CA ASN A 114 -13.27 28.34 8.29
C ASN A 114 -13.83 26.99 7.80
N ASN A 115 -15.13 26.93 7.48
CA ASN A 115 -15.75 25.72 6.94
C ASN A 115 -15.17 25.35 5.57
N THR A 116 -14.95 26.35 4.71
CA THR A 116 -14.36 26.14 3.37
C THR A 116 -12.94 25.63 3.48
N MET A 117 -12.13 26.23 4.35
CA MET A 117 -10.75 25.80 4.59
C MET A 117 -10.69 24.39 5.19
N GLN A 118 -11.57 24.07 6.14
CA GLN A 118 -11.64 22.72 6.72
C GLN A 118 -11.96 21.67 5.65
N ALA A 119 -12.99 21.88 4.83
CA ALA A 119 -13.35 20.97 3.75
C ALA A 119 -12.22 20.81 2.72
N PHE A 120 -11.52 21.91 2.41
CA PHE A 120 -10.38 21.89 1.50
C PHE A 120 -9.18 21.13 2.07
N VAL A 121 -8.85 21.32 3.35
CA VAL A 121 -7.79 20.54 4.03
C VAL A 121 -8.12 19.05 4.06
N ASP A 122 -9.39 18.70 4.28
CA ASP A 122 -9.82 17.30 4.26
C ASP A 122 -9.71 16.68 2.85
N ASP A 123 -9.99 17.45 1.78
CA ASP A 123 -9.72 17.04 0.39
C ASP A 123 -8.22 16.84 0.12
N LEU A 124 -7.37 17.79 0.51
CA LEU A 124 -5.92 17.68 0.35
C LEU A 124 -5.37 16.45 1.08
N ARG A 125 -5.86 16.16 2.29
CA ARG A 125 -5.48 14.95 3.04
C ARG A 125 -5.90 13.70 2.29
N ALA A 126 -7.15 13.62 1.82
CA ALA A 126 -7.63 12.46 1.06
C ALA A 126 -6.82 12.23 -0.23
N ARG A 127 -6.42 13.31 -0.93
CA ARG A 127 -5.52 13.25 -2.10
C ARG A 127 -4.12 12.80 -1.72
N GLY A 128 -3.61 13.26 -0.57
CA GLY A 128 -2.37 12.79 0.05
C GLY A 128 -2.35 11.28 0.25
N ASP A 129 -3.34 10.78 0.97
CA ASP A 129 -3.49 9.36 1.29
C ASP A 129 -3.65 8.52 0.01
N ALA A 130 -4.48 8.99 -0.94
CA ALA A 130 -4.68 8.32 -2.23
C ALA A 130 -3.39 8.28 -3.06
N LYS A 131 -2.62 9.37 -3.11
CA LYS A 131 -1.35 9.40 -3.83
C LYS A 131 -0.36 8.47 -3.16
N GLN A 132 -0.22 8.52 -1.83
CA GLN A 132 0.66 7.63 -1.08
C GLN A 132 0.35 6.15 -1.35
N GLY A 133 -0.93 5.75 -1.32
CA GLY A 133 -1.36 4.40 -1.67
C GLY A 133 -1.18 4.01 -3.14
N SER A 134 -0.82 4.95 -4.01
CA SER A 134 -0.55 4.74 -5.45
C SER A 134 0.93 4.75 -5.84
N ILE A 135 1.82 5.13 -4.91
CA ILE A 135 3.27 5.18 -5.17
C ILE A 135 3.77 3.77 -5.45
N ALA A 136 4.53 3.64 -6.54
CA ALA A 136 5.23 2.42 -6.85
C ALA A 136 6.60 2.41 -6.18
N HIS A 137 6.96 1.29 -5.57
CA HIS A 137 8.21 1.12 -4.85
C HIS A 137 9.22 0.35 -5.70
N PRO A 138 10.47 0.81 -5.84
CA PRO A 138 11.54 -0.01 -6.39
C PRO A 138 11.64 -1.33 -5.62
N ARG A 139 11.62 -2.47 -6.32
CA ARG A 139 11.70 -3.80 -5.67
C ARG A 139 12.98 -3.97 -4.84
N ALA A 140 14.05 -3.25 -5.18
CA ALA A 140 15.29 -3.22 -4.41
C ALA A 140 15.15 -2.56 -3.02
N ALA A 141 14.10 -1.76 -2.80
CA ALA A 141 13.76 -1.18 -1.50
C ALA A 141 12.81 -2.06 -0.67
N MET A 142 12.33 -3.18 -1.24
CA MET A 142 11.47 -4.16 -0.58
C MET A 142 12.27 -5.39 -0.16
N VAL A 143 11.66 -6.30 0.61
CA VAL A 143 12.31 -7.58 0.94
C VAL A 143 12.53 -8.41 -0.33
N PRO A 144 13.71 -9.04 -0.53
CA PRO A 144 14.08 -9.68 -1.78
C PRO A 144 13.04 -10.68 -2.32
N ALA A 145 12.58 -11.59 -1.45
CA ALA A 145 11.67 -12.65 -1.88
C ALA A 145 10.32 -12.11 -2.37
N PHE A 146 9.86 -10.98 -1.83
CA PHE A 146 8.60 -10.35 -2.20
C PHE A 146 8.61 -9.82 -3.64
N GLY A 147 9.68 -9.09 -4.00
CA GLY A 147 9.88 -8.62 -5.35
C GLY A 147 10.16 -9.77 -6.33
N ASP A 148 11.05 -10.69 -5.97
CA ASP A 148 11.45 -11.81 -6.84
C ASP A 148 10.26 -12.69 -7.22
N VAL A 149 9.44 -13.08 -6.23
CA VAL A 149 8.22 -13.87 -6.47
C VAL A 149 7.23 -13.06 -7.32
N GLY A 150 6.91 -11.82 -6.92
CA GLY A 150 5.92 -10.99 -7.63
C GLY A 150 6.22 -10.81 -9.12
N PHE A 151 7.49 -10.56 -9.49
CA PHE A 151 7.90 -10.39 -10.89
C PHE A 151 7.95 -11.71 -11.69
N SER A 152 8.04 -12.85 -11.01
CA SER A 152 8.05 -14.18 -11.66
C SER A 152 6.65 -14.70 -12.01
N LEU A 153 5.61 -14.15 -11.40
CA LEU A 153 4.22 -14.60 -11.58
C LEU A 153 3.62 -14.04 -12.87
N ASP A 154 2.77 -14.83 -13.53
CA ASP A 154 1.83 -14.32 -14.53
C ASP A 154 0.71 -13.50 -13.85
N VAL A 155 -0.03 -12.70 -14.62
CA VAL A 155 -1.23 -12.01 -14.10
C VAL A 155 -2.23 -13.05 -13.60
N ASP A 156 -2.82 -12.78 -12.43
CA ASP A 156 -3.61 -13.69 -11.60
C ASP A 156 -2.86 -14.90 -11.02
N GLY A 157 -1.57 -15.04 -11.31
CA GLY A 157 -0.70 -16.03 -10.69
C GLY A 157 -0.57 -15.82 -9.18
N ILE A 158 -0.50 -16.93 -8.45
CA ILE A 158 -0.32 -16.97 -7.00
C ILE A 158 1.01 -17.65 -6.70
N GLY A 159 1.81 -17.03 -5.84
CA GLY A 159 3.09 -17.54 -5.37
C GLY A 159 3.23 -17.45 -3.87
N LEU A 160 4.24 -18.12 -3.34
CA LEU A 160 4.63 -18.10 -1.94
C LEU A 160 6.08 -17.63 -1.82
N ALA A 161 6.31 -16.56 -1.07
CA ALA A 161 7.62 -16.26 -0.52
C ALA A 161 7.70 -16.90 0.87
N GLU A 162 8.51 -17.95 1.00
CA GLU A 162 8.75 -18.61 2.28
C GLU A 162 9.53 -17.71 3.23
N TYR A 163 9.31 -17.90 4.53
CA TYR A 163 10.10 -17.25 5.55
C TYR A 163 11.60 -17.55 5.39
N ASP A 164 12.40 -16.50 5.41
CA ASP A 164 13.86 -16.55 5.39
C ASP A 164 14.38 -15.33 6.17
N GLU A 165 15.31 -15.57 7.11
CA GLU A 165 15.82 -14.51 7.99
C GLU A 165 16.44 -13.32 7.25
N ALA A 166 16.95 -13.51 6.04
CA ALA A 166 17.58 -12.45 5.25
C ALA A 166 16.66 -11.92 4.14
N LYS A 167 15.89 -12.79 3.48
CA LYS A 167 15.14 -12.47 2.26
C LYS A 167 13.66 -12.22 2.50
N SER A 168 13.10 -12.72 3.60
CA SER A 168 11.69 -12.61 3.99
C SER A 168 11.54 -12.64 5.53
N PRO A 169 12.15 -11.68 6.25
CA PRO A 169 12.26 -11.74 7.71
C PRO A 169 10.94 -11.57 8.45
N PHE A 170 9.89 -11.08 7.76
CA PHE A 170 8.59 -10.81 8.36
C PHE A 170 7.70 -12.05 8.47
N GLY A 171 7.98 -13.11 7.70
CA GLY A 171 7.17 -14.32 7.68
C GLY A 171 6.99 -14.86 6.27
N TRP A 172 5.89 -15.57 6.07
CA TRP A 172 5.46 -16.07 4.77
C TRP A 172 4.59 -15.04 4.07
N HIS A 173 4.84 -14.80 2.79
CA HIS A 173 3.98 -13.94 1.98
C HIS A 173 3.32 -14.78 0.88
N ILE A 174 2.00 -14.88 0.94
CA ILE A 174 1.19 -15.37 -0.17
C ILE A 174 0.97 -14.18 -1.09
N ILE A 175 1.37 -14.26 -2.36
CA ILE A 175 1.41 -13.13 -3.28
C ILE A 175 0.56 -13.46 -4.49
N LYS A 176 -0.38 -12.59 -4.84
CA LYS A 176 -1.13 -12.62 -6.10
C LYS A 176 -0.69 -11.47 -6.98
N ARG A 177 -0.39 -11.74 -8.26
CA ARG A 177 -0.16 -10.68 -9.25
C ARG A 177 -1.48 -10.20 -9.84
N LEU A 178 -1.70 -8.88 -9.81
CA LEU A 178 -2.91 -8.22 -10.31
C LEU A 178 -2.73 -7.61 -11.70
N ALA A 179 -1.52 -7.12 -12.02
CA ALA A 179 -1.13 -6.56 -13.32
C ALA A 179 0.39 -6.67 -13.52
#